data_AF-A0AA38GG65-F1
#
_entry.id   AF-A0AA38GG65-F1
#
_cell.length_a   1.000
_cell.length_b   1.000
_cell.length_c   1.000
_cell.angle_alpha   90.00
_cell.angle_beta   90.00
_cell.angle_gamma   90.00
#
_symmetry.space_group_name_H-M   'P 1'
#
loop_
_entity.id
_entity.type
_entity.pdbx_description
1 polymer ?
#
loop_
_entity_poly.entity_id
_entity_poly.type
_entity_poly.pdbx_seq_one_letter_code
_entity_poly.pdbx_strand_id
1 'polypeptide(L)'
;SNNAMKEIHDSYDLGYNRMLSSSDPMNQLSCLIDESEEPYPIECAAYERYPNLSELTASWKSKEWLDWPSELLFKPALQSLEMTFRLVSSILCDTRPYIDKEEWKRRLESLIGSQFELISMICEDDKDAPILQLSVSDGVLATKVTQEVWQRPGALPVVSRISEESLLPRLGTWKRAEHMVSRIWLGIECHMQRAPFTLGLGEPNLSGKPILEYDKICKPSHLYSFKQSSQFHNAEDHTLCIVHHIFEAWFFVANHY
;
A
#
# COMPACT_ATOMS: atom_id res chain seq x y z
N SER A 1 -34.81 44.80 47.61
CA SER A 1 -34.31 44.82 46.23
C SER A 1 -33.57 43.53 45.93
N ASN A 2 -34.29 42.49 45.51
CA ASN A 2 -33.71 41.17 45.23
C ASN A 2 -34.06 40.77 43.79
N ASN A 3 -33.26 41.24 42.82
CA ASN A 3 -33.54 41.01 41.40
C ASN A 3 -32.26 40.78 40.57
N ALA A 4 -31.36 39.91 41.03
CA ALA A 4 -30.20 39.50 40.24
C ALA A 4 -29.64 38.10 40.57
N MET A 5 -30.40 37.23 41.24
CA MET A 5 -30.02 35.83 41.49
C MET A 5 -31.24 34.90 41.41
N LYS A 6 -31.97 34.96 40.28
CA LYS A 6 -33.12 34.07 40.04
C LYS A 6 -33.32 33.71 38.56
N GLU A 7 -32.23 33.66 37.79
CA GLU A 7 -32.26 33.31 36.35
C GLU A 7 -31.28 32.20 35.95
N ILE A 8 -30.70 31.46 36.90
CA ILE A 8 -29.74 30.37 36.59
C ILE A 8 -30.23 29.00 37.09
N HIS A 9 -31.51 28.86 37.47
CA HIS A 9 -32.01 27.59 38.03
C HIS A 9 -33.35 27.06 37.47
N ASP A 10 -33.81 27.54 36.31
CA ASP A 10 -35.07 27.05 35.69
C ASP A 10 -34.86 26.58 34.23
N SER A 11 -34.08 25.52 34.04
CA SER A 11 -34.03 24.80 32.74
C SER A 11 -33.77 23.30 32.88
N TYR A 12 -34.05 22.72 34.04
CA TYR A 12 -34.00 21.27 34.24
C TYR A 12 -35.34 20.76 34.78
N ASP A 13 -35.91 19.83 34.00
CA ASP A 13 -37.04 18.95 34.28
C ASP A 13 -38.43 19.57 34.48
N LEU A 14 -39.33 19.26 33.54
CA LEU A 14 -40.57 18.49 33.78
C LEU A 14 -41.39 18.42 32.49
N GLY A 15 -41.73 17.21 32.02
CA GLY A 15 -42.78 17.09 31.00
C GLY A 15 -42.87 15.80 30.20
N TYR A 16 -42.81 14.64 30.85
CA TYR A 16 -43.21 13.38 30.24
C TYR A 16 -44.69 13.40 29.77
N ASN A 17 -44.92 12.88 28.56
CA ASN A 17 -46.15 12.25 28.05
C ASN A 17 -47.41 13.10 27.84
N ARG A 18 -47.84 13.23 26.57
CA ARG A 18 -48.83 12.34 25.93
C ARG A 18 -49.54 13.06 24.77
N MET A 19 -49.71 12.33 23.66
CA MET A 19 -50.76 12.41 22.62
C MET A 19 -50.26 12.59 21.18
N LEU A 20 -49.95 11.43 20.57
CA LEU A 20 -50.49 10.95 19.28
C LEU A 20 -51.17 11.99 18.38
N SER A 21 -50.58 12.27 17.21
CA SER A 21 -51.26 12.18 15.90
C SER A 21 -50.36 12.67 14.75
N SER A 22 -50.43 11.89 13.67
CA SER A 22 -50.17 12.20 12.25
C SER A 22 -48.73 12.39 11.75
N SER A 23 -48.27 11.32 11.10
CA SER A 23 -47.63 11.27 9.77
C SER A 23 -46.31 12.01 9.56
N ASP A 24 -45.20 11.28 9.71
CA ASP A 24 -43.93 11.56 9.03
C ASP A 24 -43.49 10.34 8.21
N PRO A 25 -43.39 10.44 6.86
CA PRO A 25 -42.97 9.35 6.00
C PRO A 25 -41.45 9.34 5.79
N MET A 26 -40.65 9.54 6.85
CA MET A 26 -39.19 9.68 6.73
C MET A 26 -38.40 8.86 7.77
N ASN A 27 -38.93 7.71 8.19
CA ASN A 27 -38.22 6.83 9.12
C ASN A 27 -38.22 5.34 8.72
N GLN A 28 -38.14 5.07 7.42
CA GLN A 28 -37.87 3.74 6.87
C GLN A 28 -36.83 3.82 5.76
N LEU A 29 -35.62 4.24 6.11
CA LEU A 29 -34.41 3.70 5.48
C LEU A 29 -33.60 3.02 6.60
N SER A 30 -34.19 1.95 7.14
CA SER A 30 -33.38 0.84 7.60
C SER A 30 -32.65 0.36 6.35
N CYS A 31 -31.32 0.53 6.31
CA CYS A 31 -30.51 -0.28 5.43
C CYS A 31 -30.71 -1.72 5.89
N LEU A 32 -31.67 -2.39 5.26
CA LEU A 32 -31.62 -3.83 5.12
C LEU A 32 -30.28 -4.06 4.40
N ILE A 33 -29.26 -4.40 5.17
CA ILE A 33 -28.17 -5.22 4.67
C ILE A 33 -28.90 -6.49 4.29
N ASP A 34 -29.30 -6.54 3.02
CA ASP A 34 -29.89 -7.71 2.41
C ASP A 34 -28.96 -8.88 2.73
N GLU A 35 -29.56 -10.01 3.09
CA GLU A 35 -28.81 -11.23 3.36
C GLU A 35 -27.80 -11.42 2.24
N SER A 36 -26.51 -11.61 2.58
CA SER A 36 -25.42 -11.74 1.62
C SER A 36 -25.72 -12.89 0.67
N GLU A 37 -26.39 -12.58 -0.45
CA GLU A 37 -26.69 -13.53 -1.51
C GLU A 37 -25.33 -14.02 -2.02
N GLU A 38 -25.09 -15.33 -1.93
CA GLU A 38 -23.84 -15.89 -2.44
C GLU A 38 -23.76 -15.59 -3.95
N PRO A 39 -22.64 -15.02 -4.44
CA PRO A 39 -22.52 -14.63 -5.83
C PRO A 39 -22.70 -15.84 -6.75
N TYR A 40 -23.33 -15.64 -7.91
CA TYR A 40 -23.55 -16.74 -8.84
C TYR A 40 -22.19 -17.26 -9.35
N PRO A 41 -22.01 -18.58 -9.57
CA PRO A 41 -20.73 -19.13 -10.01
C PRO A 41 -20.16 -18.50 -11.29
N ILE A 42 -21.03 -17.99 -12.18
CA ILE A 42 -20.63 -17.29 -13.39
C ILE A 42 -20.06 -15.90 -13.12
N GLU A 43 -20.54 -15.22 -12.07
CA GLU A 43 -20.05 -13.92 -11.63
C GLU A 43 -18.68 -14.07 -10.96
N CYS A 44 -18.49 -15.11 -10.14
CA CYS A 44 -17.18 -15.47 -9.61
C CYS A 44 -16.17 -15.75 -10.73
N ALA A 45 -16.53 -16.57 -11.72
CA ALA A 45 -15.66 -16.88 -12.85
C ALA A 45 -15.34 -15.64 -13.71
N ALA A 46 -16.31 -14.74 -13.90
CA ALA A 46 -16.11 -13.49 -14.60
C ALA A 46 -15.17 -12.56 -13.82
N TYR A 47 -15.36 -12.47 -12.50
CA TYR A 47 -14.51 -11.72 -11.61
C TYR A 47 -13.09 -12.27 -11.61
N GLU A 48 -12.87 -13.57 -11.44
CA GLU A 48 -11.53 -14.18 -11.45
C GLU A 48 -10.78 -13.94 -12.76
N ARG A 49 -11.51 -13.96 -13.88
CA ARG A 49 -10.95 -13.70 -15.21
C ARG A 49 -10.58 -12.24 -15.43
N TYR A 50 -11.21 -11.30 -14.74
CA TYR A 50 -10.99 -9.87 -14.90
C TYR A 50 -9.55 -9.43 -14.54
N PRO A 51 -9.02 -9.72 -13.33
CA PRO A 51 -7.64 -9.44 -12.95
C PRO A 51 -6.68 -10.60 -13.30
N ASN A 52 -7.14 -11.68 -13.93
CA ASN A 52 -6.42 -12.97 -14.04
C ASN A 52 -5.99 -13.49 -12.65
N LEU A 53 -6.93 -13.51 -11.71
CA LEU A 53 -6.68 -13.85 -10.32
C LEU A 53 -6.04 -15.24 -10.18
N SER A 54 -6.39 -16.18 -11.05
CA SER A 54 -5.84 -17.54 -11.05
C SER A 54 -4.33 -17.56 -11.26
N GLU A 55 -3.81 -16.76 -12.20
CA GLU A 55 -2.39 -16.71 -12.52
C GLU A 55 -1.61 -15.97 -11.42
N LEU A 56 -2.18 -14.87 -10.94
CA LEU A 56 -1.61 -14.08 -9.85
C LEU A 56 -1.55 -14.89 -8.55
N THR A 57 -2.62 -15.58 -8.19
CA THR A 57 -2.68 -16.45 -7.00
C THR A 57 -1.74 -17.64 -7.13
N ALA A 58 -1.61 -18.23 -8.31
CA ALA A 58 -0.63 -19.29 -8.55
C ALA A 58 0.80 -18.77 -8.31
N SER A 59 1.09 -17.53 -8.70
CA SER A 59 2.40 -16.90 -8.45
C SER A 59 2.68 -16.71 -6.95
N TRP A 60 1.67 -16.38 -6.14
CA TRP A 60 1.79 -16.24 -4.69
C TRP A 60 1.99 -17.58 -3.98
N LYS A 61 1.27 -18.62 -4.41
CA LYS A 61 1.39 -19.97 -3.85
C LYS A 61 2.68 -20.70 -4.23
N SER A 62 3.33 -20.27 -5.32
CA SER A 62 4.60 -20.83 -5.77
C SER A 62 5.73 -20.41 -4.83
N LYS A 63 6.20 -21.35 -4.02
CA LYS A 63 7.34 -21.18 -3.11
C LYS A 63 8.65 -21.23 -3.88
N GLU A 64 9.41 -20.15 -3.86
CA GLU A 64 10.71 -20.03 -4.50
C GLU A 64 11.87 -20.11 -3.50
N TRP A 65 11.64 -19.70 -2.25
CA TRP A 65 12.60 -19.79 -1.16
C TRP A 65 12.12 -20.81 -0.13
N LEU A 66 12.57 -22.06 -0.28
CA LEU A 66 12.16 -23.16 0.59
C LEU A 66 12.41 -22.88 2.08
N ASP A 67 13.46 -22.12 2.40
CA ASP A 67 13.89 -21.80 3.75
C ASP A 67 13.20 -20.57 4.36
N TRP A 68 12.39 -19.84 3.58
CA TRP A 68 11.70 -18.63 4.05
C TRP A 68 10.21 -18.90 4.31
N PRO A 69 9.78 -19.06 5.57
CA PRO A 69 8.40 -19.41 5.91
C PRO A 69 7.41 -18.27 5.60
N SER A 70 7.83 -17.02 5.78
CA SER A 70 6.99 -15.84 5.56
C SER A 70 6.83 -15.48 4.09
N GLU A 71 7.45 -16.21 3.14
CA GLU A 71 7.36 -15.92 1.70
C GLU A 71 5.90 -15.77 1.23
N LEU A 72 5.01 -16.65 1.70
CA LEU A 72 3.59 -16.66 1.33
C LEU A 72 2.85 -15.39 1.77
N LEU A 73 3.31 -14.72 2.81
CA LEU A 73 2.76 -13.44 3.26
C LEU A 73 3.49 -12.28 2.57
N PHE A 74 4.80 -12.40 2.44
CA PHE A 74 5.64 -11.30 2.03
C PHE A 74 5.57 -11.00 0.54
N LYS A 75 5.60 -12.06 -0.28
CA LYS A 75 5.52 -11.95 -1.74
C LYS A 75 4.25 -11.20 -2.19
N PRO A 76 3.03 -11.59 -1.79
CA PRO A 76 1.83 -10.83 -2.14
C PRO A 76 1.80 -9.42 -1.52
N ALA A 77 2.30 -9.22 -0.29
CA ALA A 77 2.36 -7.89 0.32
C ALA A 77 3.26 -6.92 -0.48
N LEU A 78 4.45 -7.35 -0.89
CA LEU A 78 5.34 -6.54 -1.73
C LEU A 78 4.78 -6.31 -3.13
N GLN A 79 4.13 -7.31 -3.71
CA GLN A 79 3.49 -7.15 -5.02
C GLN A 79 2.31 -6.18 -4.95
N SER A 80 1.53 -6.17 -3.85
CA SER A 80 0.52 -5.14 -3.63
C SER A 80 1.12 -3.74 -3.54
N LEU A 81 2.26 -3.60 -2.88
CA LEU A 81 2.96 -2.33 -2.78
C LEU A 81 3.43 -1.86 -4.16
N GLU A 82 4.01 -2.75 -4.96
CA GLU A 82 4.41 -2.46 -6.34
C GLU A 82 3.23 -2.06 -7.24
N MET A 83 2.09 -2.75 -7.10
CA MET A 83 0.85 -2.37 -7.78
C MET A 83 0.34 -1.00 -7.33
N THR A 84 0.55 -0.64 -6.07
CA THR A 84 0.21 0.69 -5.56
C THR A 84 1.11 1.76 -6.17
N PHE A 85 2.41 1.49 -6.38
CA PHE A 85 3.27 2.41 -7.14
C PHE A 85 2.83 2.54 -8.60
N ARG A 86 2.38 1.44 -9.22
CA ARG A 86 1.77 1.48 -10.57
C ARG A 86 0.53 2.35 -10.60
N LEU A 87 -0.34 2.24 -9.59
CA LEU A 87 -1.52 3.07 -9.43
C LEU A 87 -1.16 4.55 -9.31
N VAL A 88 -0.15 4.88 -8.49
CA VAL A 88 0.41 6.24 -8.39
C VAL A 88 0.85 6.74 -9.78
N SER A 89 1.61 5.94 -10.52
CA SER A 89 2.06 6.31 -11.86
C SER A 89 0.90 6.57 -12.82
N SER A 90 -0.13 5.70 -12.79
CA SER A 90 -1.34 5.83 -13.60
C SER A 90 -2.05 7.17 -13.33
N ILE A 91 -2.35 7.47 -12.06
CA ILE A 91 -3.06 8.69 -11.66
C ILE A 91 -2.25 9.96 -11.97
N LEU A 92 -0.95 9.95 -11.74
CA LEU A 92 -0.10 11.10 -12.04
C LEU A 92 0.02 11.38 -13.54
N CYS A 93 -0.11 10.35 -14.38
CA CYS A 93 -0.11 10.45 -15.83
C CYS A 93 -1.48 10.74 -16.43
N ASP A 94 -2.56 10.56 -15.68
CA ASP A 94 -3.91 10.75 -16.20
C ASP A 94 -4.14 12.20 -16.62
N THR A 95 -4.65 12.41 -17.83
CA THR A 95 -4.88 13.74 -18.42
C THR A 95 -6.32 14.22 -18.28
N ARG A 96 -7.22 13.39 -17.73
CA ARG A 96 -8.65 13.68 -17.68
C ARG A 96 -8.95 14.79 -16.66
N PRO A 97 -9.86 15.74 -16.99
CA PRO A 97 -10.03 16.98 -16.24
C PRO A 97 -10.78 16.83 -14.91
N TYR A 98 -11.53 15.74 -14.72
CA TYR A 98 -12.33 15.49 -13.51
C TYR A 98 -11.56 14.77 -12.40
N ILE A 99 -10.29 14.40 -12.63
CA ILE A 99 -9.48 13.71 -11.63
C ILE A 99 -8.87 14.71 -10.68
N ASP A 100 -9.29 14.64 -9.42
CA ASP A 100 -8.62 15.35 -8.32
C ASP A 100 -7.33 14.63 -7.94
N LYS A 101 -6.24 15.01 -8.62
CA LYS A 101 -4.92 14.40 -8.39
C LYS A 101 -4.39 14.63 -6.99
N GLU A 102 -4.73 15.73 -6.33
CA GLU A 102 -4.21 16.03 -4.99
C GLU A 102 -4.91 15.16 -3.94
N GLU A 103 -6.22 14.98 -4.06
CA GLU A 103 -6.95 14.05 -3.20
C GLU A 103 -6.49 12.59 -3.42
N TRP A 104 -6.30 12.18 -4.68
CA TRP A 104 -5.75 10.86 -4.98
C TRP A 104 -4.34 10.70 -4.40
N LYS A 105 -3.47 11.71 -4.50
CA LYS A 105 -2.13 11.65 -3.91
C LYS A 105 -2.21 11.41 -2.40
N ARG A 106 -3.05 12.19 -1.70
CA ARG A 106 -3.25 12.06 -0.24
C ARG A 106 -3.74 10.66 0.14
N ARG A 107 -4.71 10.12 -0.60
CA ARG A 107 -5.23 8.76 -0.36
C ARG A 107 -4.20 7.68 -0.64
N LEU A 108 -3.44 7.80 -1.72
CA LEU A 108 -2.40 6.83 -2.08
C LEU A 108 -1.24 6.85 -1.09
N GLU A 109 -0.82 8.03 -0.62
CA GLU A 109 0.17 8.12 0.46
C GLU A 109 -0.34 7.47 1.75
N SER A 110 -1.61 7.69 2.12
CA SER A 110 -2.20 7.05 3.28
C SER A 110 -2.24 5.52 3.12
N LEU A 111 -2.63 5.03 1.94
CA LEU A 111 -2.65 3.60 1.64
C LEU A 111 -1.25 2.98 1.74
N ILE A 112 -0.25 3.62 1.13
CA ILE A 112 1.14 3.17 1.18
C ILE A 112 1.65 3.14 2.63
N GLY A 113 1.33 4.16 3.43
CA GLY A 113 1.66 4.17 4.87
C GLY A 113 1.07 2.97 5.62
N SER A 114 -0.21 2.67 5.42
CA SER A 114 -0.84 1.47 6.01
C SER A 114 -0.22 0.16 5.52
N GLN A 115 0.14 0.08 4.24
CA GLN A 115 0.85 -1.09 3.70
C GLN A 115 2.22 -1.27 4.33
N PHE A 116 2.98 -0.18 4.55
CA PHE A 116 4.26 -0.24 5.25
C PHE A 116 4.12 -0.68 6.69
N GLU A 117 3.08 -0.22 7.39
CA GLU A 117 2.79 -0.67 8.75
C GLU A 117 2.57 -2.19 8.78
N LEU A 118 1.71 -2.72 7.90
CA LEU A 118 1.46 -4.17 7.79
C LEU A 118 2.73 -4.95 7.41
N ILE A 119 3.47 -4.50 6.39
CA ILE A 119 4.74 -5.11 5.97
C ILE A 119 5.74 -5.12 7.13
N SER A 120 5.85 -4.02 7.87
CA SER A 120 6.76 -3.93 9.01
C SER A 120 6.42 -4.94 10.09
N MET A 121 5.13 -5.11 10.42
CA MET A 121 4.68 -6.10 11.41
C MET A 121 4.99 -7.53 10.97
N ILE A 122 4.83 -7.85 9.68
CA ILE A 122 5.20 -9.16 9.13
C ILE A 122 6.73 -9.39 9.24
N CYS A 123 7.54 -8.34 9.07
CA CYS A 123 9.02 -8.42 9.07
C CYS A 123 9.69 -8.48 10.44
N GLU A 124 9.05 -8.03 11.52
CA GLU A 124 9.74 -7.71 12.79
C GLU A 124 10.63 -8.86 13.31
N ASP A 125 10.20 -10.11 13.13
CA ASP A 125 10.92 -11.30 13.59
C ASP A 125 11.50 -12.16 12.44
N ASP A 126 11.48 -11.67 11.19
CA ASP A 126 11.85 -12.46 10.01
C ASP A 126 13.35 -12.41 9.70
N LYS A 127 14.08 -13.46 10.12
CA LYS A 127 15.54 -13.56 9.96
C LYS A 127 15.98 -14.33 8.71
N ASP A 128 15.05 -15.01 8.05
CA ASP A 128 15.34 -15.95 6.96
C ASP A 128 15.08 -15.34 5.58
N ALA A 129 14.64 -14.08 5.54
CA ALA A 129 14.40 -13.34 4.30
C ALA A 129 15.69 -13.22 3.44
N PRO A 130 15.56 -13.30 2.10
CA PRO A 130 16.71 -13.17 1.21
C PRO A 130 17.22 -11.72 1.19
N ILE A 131 18.41 -11.53 1.76
CA ILE A 131 19.04 -10.22 1.94
C ILE A 131 20.41 -10.11 1.25
N LEU A 132 20.74 -8.92 0.81
CA LEU A 132 22.05 -8.50 0.36
C LEU A 132 22.73 -7.67 1.46
N GLN A 133 23.95 -8.08 1.84
CA GLN A 133 24.78 -7.28 2.73
C GLN A 133 25.30 -6.04 2.00
N LEU A 134 25.37 -4.92 2.72
CA LEU A 134 25.95 -3.69 2.20
C LEU A 134 27.44 -3.90 1.94
N SER A 135 27.91 -3.51 0.76
CA SER A 135 29.34 -3.51 0.44
C SER A 135 29.97 -2.17 0.83
N VAL A 136 31.14 -2.23 1.49
CA VAL A 136 31.99 -1.05 1.69
C VAL A 136 32.61 -0.70 0.34
N SER A 137 32.40 0.53 -0.15
CA SER A 137 33.03 0.98 -1.40
C SER A 137 34.38 1.62 -1.11
N ASP A 138 35.40 1.25 -1.90
CA ASP A 138 36.74 1.86 -1.90
C ASP A 138 36.76 3.29 -2.51
N GLY A 139 35.67 4.05 -2.34
CA GLY A 139 35.55 5.41 -2.85
C GLY A 139 35.27 5.52 -4.36
N VAL A 140 34.89 4.43 -5.02
CA VAL A 140 34.44 4.42 -6.42
C VAL A 140 32.95 4.06 -6.43
N LEU A 141 32.10 5.07 -6.62
CA LEU A 141 30.67 4.88 -6.91
C LEU A 141 30.52 4.14 -8.24
N ALA A 142 30.34 2.82 -8.17
CA ALA A 142 30.05 2.02 -9.34
C ALA A 142 28.59 2.23 -9.75
N THR A 143 28.39 3.02 -10.82
CA THR A 143 27.15 3.11 -11.62
C THR A 143 25.88 3.65 -10.93
N LYS A 144 24.94 4.15 -11.75
CA LYS A 144 23.66 4.81 -11.39
C LYS A 144 22.74 4.09 -10.39
N VAL A 145 23.07 2.86 -9.97
CA VAL A 145 22.24 1.93 -9.18
C VAL A 145 22.66 1.92 -7.70
N THR A 146 23.75 2.61 -7.37
CA THR A 146 24.32 2.65 -6.03
C THR A 146 24.04 3.99 -5.35
N GLN A 147 23.57 3.94 -4.10
CA GLN A 147 23.36 5.13 -3.27
C GLN A 147 24.27 5.09 -2.05
N GLU A 148 25.02 6.17 -1.82
CA GLU A 148 25.82 6.35 -0.61
C GLU A 148 24.89 6.48 0.60
N VAL A 149 25.02 5.57 1.56
CA VAL A 149 24.14 5.45 2.72
C VAL A 149 24.68 6.25 3.90
N TRP A 150 26.00 6.23 4.11
CA TRP A 150 26.66 7.04 5.14
C TRP A 150 28.13 7.31 4.82
N GLN A 151 28.58 8.50 5.22
CA GLN A 151 29.99 8.81 5.42
C GLN A 151 30.20 9.15 6.90
N ARG A 152 30.94 8.32 7.65
CA ARG A 152 31.55 8.82 8.91
C ARG A 152 32.82 9.58 8.52
N PRO A 153 33.13 10.75 9.14
CA PRO A 153 34.40 11.41 8.92
C PRO A 153 35.56 10.44 9.20
N GLY A 154 36.30 10.03 8.17
CA GLY A 154 37.40 9.07 8.26
C GLY A 154 37.05 7.59 8.00
N ALA A 155 35.81 7.24 7.63
CA ALA A 155 35.43 5.88 7.22
C ALA A 155 35.05 5.82 5.73
N LEU A 156 35.21 4.63 5.14
CA LEU A 156 34.83 4.37 3.75
C LEU A 156 33.30 4.47 3.55
N PRO A 157 32.83 5.00 2.41
CA PRO A 157 31.40 5.13 2.13
C PRO A 157 30.75 3.75 2.03
N VAL A 158 29.64 3.57 2.75
CA VAL A 158 28.81 2.37 2.64
C VAL A 158 27.79 2.59 1.53
N VAL A 159 27.69 1.63 0.62
CA VAL A 159 26.84 1.73 -0.56
C VAL A 159 25.67 0.75 -0.49
N SER A 160 24.46 1.27 -0.68
CA SER A 160 23.23 0.47 -0.87
C SER A 160 22.97 0.19 -2.33
N ARG A 161 22.38 -0.96 -2.61
CA ARG A 161 21.81 -1.30 -3.91
C ARG A 161 20.32 -0.94 -3.91
N ILE A 162 19.90 -0.15 -4.89
CA ILE A 162 18.49 0.15 -5.11
C ILE A 162 17.91 -0.87 -6.11
N SER A 163 16.66 -1.28 -5.89
CA SER A 163 15.87 -2.05 -6.86
C SER A 163 15.88 -1.39 -8.25
N GLU A 164 16.14 -2.20 -9.27
CA GLU A 164 16.23 -1.75 -10.67
C GLU A 164 14.87 -1.87 -11.38
N GLU A 165 14.06 -2.85 -10.98
CA GLU A 165 12.77 -3.12 -11.61
C GLU A 165 11.60 -2.37 -10.95
N SER A 166 11.73 -2.00 -9.67
CA SER A 166 10.65 -1.29 -8.97
C SER A 166 10.38 0.06 -9.59
N LEU A 167 9.10 0.45 -9.57
CA LEU A 167 8.64 1.73 -10.07
C LEU A 167 8.94 2.87 -9.10
N LEU A 168 9.10 2.64 -7.80
CA LEU A 168 9.32 3.72 -6.82
C LEU A 168 10.62 4.51 -7.09
N PRO A 169 11.80 3.88 -7.28
CA PRO A 169 13.01 4.60 -7.69
C PRO A 169 12.83 5.42 -8.97
N ARG A 170 12.06 4.89 -9.93
CA ARG A 170 11.78 5.56 -11.20
C ARG A 170 10.87 6.77 -11.00
N LEU A 171 9.85 6.67 -10.16
CA LEU A 171 8.97 7.78 -9.78
C LEU A 171 9.77 8.90 -9.09
N GLY A 172 10.82 8.56 -8.34
CA GLY A 172 11.71 9.56 -7.71
C GLY A 172 12.40 10.48 -8.70
N THR A 173 12.55 10.07 -9.97
CA THR A 173 13.11 10.92 -11.03
C THR A 173 12.08 11.93 -11.60
N TRP A 174 10.80 11.80 -11.25
CA TRP A 174 9.73 12.64 -11.79
C TRP A 174 9.49 13.86 -10.89
N LYS A 175 9.68 15.06 -11.42
CA LYS A 175 9.39 16.33 -10.70
C LYS A 175 7.98 16.39 -10.10
N ARG A 176 6.98 15.83 -10.79
CA ARG A 176 5.58 15.81 -10.32
C ARG A 176 5.32 14.86 -9.15
N ALA A 177 6.23 13.91 -8.88
CA ALA A 177 6.12 12.92 -7.83
C ALA A 177 7.15 13.13 -6.70
N GLU A 178 8.07 14.09 -6.85
CA GLU A 178 9.23 14.31 -5.98
C GLU A 178 8.87 14.35 -4.49
N HIS A 179 7.90 15.18 -4.10
CA HIS A 179 7.47 15.29 -2.70
C HIS A 179 6.84 14.01 -2.17
N MET A 180 5.99 13.37 -2.96
CA MET A 180 5.33 12.12 -2.58
C MET A 180 6.35 11.00 -2.39
N VAL A 181 7.27 10.82 -3.36
CA VAL A 181 8.30 9.77 -3.31
C VAL A 181 9.26 10.00 -2.15
N SER A 182 9.66 11.25 -1.88
CA SER A 182 10.49 11.58 -0.71
C SER A 182 9.82 11.18 0.60
N ARG A 183 8.49 11.39 0.71
CA ARG A 183 7.71 10.96 1.89
C ARG A 183 7.57 9.45 1.97
N ILE A 184 7.42 8.76 0.83
CA ILE A 184 7.38 7.31 0.78
C ILE A 184 8.71 6.72 1.24
N TRP A 185 9.85 7.21 0.74
CA TRP A 185 11.19 6.77 1.18
C TRP A 185 11.41 6.98 2.68
N LEU A 186 11.02 8.14 3.22
CA LEU A 186 11.08 8.37 4.66
C LEU A 186 10.12 7.46 5.44
N GLY A 187 8.95 7.16 4.88
CA GLY A 187 8.00 6.20 5.42
C GLY A 187 8.60 4.80 5.56
N ILE A 188 9.29 4.32 4.52
CA ILE A 188 10.02 3.03 4.57
C ILE A 188 11.04 3.06 5.71
N GLU A 189 11.87 4.10 5.79
CA GLU A 189 12.86 4.24 6.87
C GLU A 189 12.20 4.17 8.26
N CYS A 190 11.10 4.89 8.47
CA CYS A 190 10.40 4.92 9.76
C CYS A 190 9.74 3.58 10.12
N HIS A 191 9.04 2.94 9.19
CA HIS A 191 8.34 1.69 9.47
C HIS A 191 9.29 0.50 9.59
N MET A 192 10.39 0.49 8.83
CA MET A 192 11.36 -0.62 8.84
C MET A 192 12.37 -0.52 10.00
N GLN A 193 12.20 0.39 10.96
CA GLN A 193 13.14 0.54 12.09
C GLN A 193 13.23 -0.71 12.97
N ARG A 194 12.14 -1.46 13.11
CA ARG A 194 12.11 -2.67 13.94
C ARG A 194 12.45 -3.94 13.15
N ALA A 195 12.32 -3.90 11.82
CA ALA A 195 12.66 -5.00 10.93
C ALA A 195 14.19 -5.26 10.88
N PRO A 196 14.64 -6.50 10.63
CA PRO A 196 16.07 -6.82 10.54
C PRO A 196 16.75 -6.33 9.25
N PHE A 197 15.97 -5.99 8.23
CA PHE A 197 16.43 -5.48 6.93
C PHE A 197 15.60 -4.27 6.48
N THR A 198 16.03 -3.62 5.41
CA THR A 198 15.27 -2.57 4.70
C THR A 198 14.84 -3.06 3.31
N LEU A 199 13.88 -2.37 2.66
CA LEU A 199 13.27 -2.84 1.40
C LEU A 199 14.14 -2.63 0.15
N GLY A 200 15.07 -1.67 0.15
CA GLY A 200 15.96 -1.39 -0.98
C GLY A 200 15.32 -0.61 -2.11
N LEU A 201 14.36 0.27 -1.83
CA LEU A 201 13.59 1.02 -2.82
C LEU A 201 14.01 2.49 -2.97
N GLY A 202 15.16 2.87 -2.39
CA GLY A 202 15.73 4.22 -2.43
C GLY A 202 15.61 4.99 -1.11
N GLU A 203 15.13 4.34 -0.06
CA GLU A 203 15.17 4.88 1.30
C GLU A 203 16.61 5.13 1.77
N PRO A 204 16.84 6.09 2.69
CA PRO A 204 18.18 6.46 3.11
C PRO A 204 18.92 5.35 3.87
N ASN A 205 18.22 4.41 4.52
CA ASN A 205 18.78 3.32 5.33
C ASN A 205 19.73 3.82 6.41
N LEU A 206 19.22 4.67 7.30
CA LEU A 206 20.01 5.37 8.33
C LEU A 206 20.68 4.40 9.32
N SER A 207 20.16 3.19 9.45
CA SER A 207 20.72 2.17 10.34
C SER A 207 21.78 1.28 9.67
N GLY A 208 22.03 1.42 8.36
CA GLY A 208 22.97 0.56 7.63
C GLY A 208 22.56 -0.91 7.63
N LYS A 209 21.25 -1.18 7.59
CA LYS A 209 20.70 -2.53 7.61
C LYS A 209 20.98 -3.25 6.28
N PRO A 210 21.01 -4.59 6.29
CA PRO A 210 20.98 -5.34 5.03
C PRO A 210 19.73 -5.01 4.22
N ILE A 211 19.83 -5.18 2.92
CA ILE A 211 18.77 -4.83 1.96
C ILE A 211 18.10 -6.09 1.47
N LEU A 212 16.78 -6.12 1.45
CA LEU A 212 16.02 -7.20 0.87
C LEU A 212 16.24 -7.31 -0.65
N GLU A 213 16.29 -8.53 -1.18
CA GLU A 213 16.31 -8.78 -2.62
C GLU A 213 14.94 -8.53 -3.29
N TYR A 214 14.47 -7.29 -3.24
CA TYR A 214 13.11 -6.89 -3.67
C TYR A 214 12.76 -7.37 -5.08
N ASP A 215 13.66 -7.16 -6.06
CA ASP A 215 13.42 -7.54 -7.46
C ASP A 215 13.24 -9.04 -7.64
N LYS A 216 13.97 -9.85 -6.87
CA LYS A 216 13.84 -11.31 -6.94
C LYS A 216 12.51 -11.78 -6.38
N ILE A 217 12.05 -11.16 -5.28
CA ILE A 217 10.83 -11.56 -4.57
C ILE A 217 9.58 -11.03 -5.27
N CYS A 218 9.51 -9.72 -5.48
CA CYS A 218 8.35 -9.04 -6.04
C CYS A 218 8.21 -9.34 -7.54
N LYS A 219 9.34 -9.44 -8.26
CA LYS A 219 9.41 -9.56 -9.72
C LYS A 219 8.52 -8.53 -10.45
N PRO A 220 8.79 -7.21 -10.29
CA PRO A 220 7.94 -6.17 -10.87
C PRO A 220 7.71 -6.34 -12.37
N SER A 221 8.73 -6.74 -13.14
CA SER A 221 8.59 -6.98 -14.59
C SER A 221 7.56 -8.07 -14.92
N HIS A 222 7.55 -9.18 -14.18
CA HIS A 222 6.56 -10.23 -14.32
C HIS A 222 5.18 -9.76 -13.89
N LEU A 223 5.11 -9.05 -12.76
CA LEU A 223 3.88 -8.48 -12.22
C LEU A 223 3.19 -7.52 -13.22
N TYR A 224 3.98 -6.71 -13.94
CA TYR A 224 3.46 -5.79 -14.95
C TYR A 224 3.02 -6.48 -16.25
N SER A 225 3.50 -7.69 -16.48
CA SER A 225 3.19 -8.49 -17.67
C SER A 225 1.85 -9.20 -17.59
N PHE A 226 1.24 -9.35 -16.40
CA PHE A 226 -0.12 -9.87 -16.26
C PHE A 226 -1.07 -9.01 -17.08
N LYS A 227 -1.43 -9.53 -18.26
CA LYS A 227 -2.21 -8.81 -19.26
C LYS A 227 -3.64 -8.73 -18.79
N GLN A 228 -4.14 -7.52 -18.61
CA GLN A 228 -5.57 -7.31 -18.45
C GLN A 228 -6.33 -7.95 -19.62
N SER A 229 -7.47 -8.57 -19.32
CA SER A 229 -8.26 -9.21 -20.36
C SER A 229 -8.51 -8.20 -21.49
N SER A 230 -8.39 -8.64 -22.74
CA SER A 230 -8.42 -7.79 -23.94
C SER A 230 -9.78 -7.10 -24.19
N GLN A 231 -10.69 -7.15 -23.23
CA GLN A 231 -12.03 -6.56 -23.28
C GLN A 231 -12.06 -5.09 -22.80
N PHE A 232 -10.95 -4.58 -22.25
CA PHE A 232 -10.90 -3.26 -21.62
C PHE A 232 -10.09 -2.27 -22.45
N HIS A 233 -10.77 -1.26 -22.98
CA HIS A 233 -10.19 -0.24 -23.85
C HIS A 233 -9.92 1.09 -23.12
N ASN A 234 -10.40 1.24 -21.88
CA ASN A 234 -10.41 2.53 -21.16
C ASN A 234 -9.37 2.57 -20.03
N ALA A 235 -8.80 3.75 -19.76
CA ALA A 235 -7.84 3.97 -18.68
C ALA A 235 -8.44 3.76 -17.27
N GLU A 236 -9.76 3.91 -17.15
CA GLU A 236 -10.53 3.61 -15.93
C GLU A 236 -10.49 2.13 -15.57
N ASP A 237 -10.76 1.26 -16.54
CA ASP A 237 -10.71 -0.19 -16.34
C ASP A 237 -9.30 -0.63 -15.92
N HIS A 238 -8.27 -0.01 -16.51
CA HIS A 238 -6.88 -0.27 -16.13
C HIS A 238 -6.64 0.04 -14.65
N THR A 239 -7.14 1.19 -14.19
CA THR A 239 -7.00 1.66 -12.81
C THR A 239 -7.78 0.78 -11.84
N LEU A 240 -9.02 0.43 -12.20
CA LEU A 240 -9.87 -0.45 -11.41
C LEU A 240 -9.25 -1.85 -11.27
N CYS A 241 -8.69 -2.40 -12.34
CA CYS A 241 -7.99 -3.68 -12.30
C CYS A 241 -6.79 -3.66 -11.34
N ILE A 242 -5.97 -2.60 -11.36
CA ILE A 242 -4.86 -2.44 -10.40
C ILE A 242 -5.39 -2.40 -8.97
N VAL A 243 -6.49 -1.69 -8.73
CA VAL A 243 -7.13 -1.64 -7.41
C VAL A 243 -7.58 -3.04 -6.96
N HIS A 244 -8.19 -3.84 -7.84
CA HIS A 244 -8.52 -5.23 -7.51
C HIS A 244 -7.27 -6.07 -7.22
N HIS A 245 -6.17 -5.91 -7.97
CA HIS A 245 -4.92 -6.61 -7.66
C HIS A 245 -4.38 -6.29 -6.26
N ILE A 246 -4.44 -5.01 -5.86
CA ILE A 246 -4.05 -4.56 -4.51
C ILE A 246 -4.93 -5.24 -3.45
N PHE A 247 -6.26 -5.20 -3.64
CA PHE A 247 -7.19 -5.81 -2.69
C PHE A 247 -7.01 -7.33 -2.56
N GLU A 248 -6.93 -8.04 -3.68
CA GLU A 248 -6.79 -9.49 -3.69
C GLU A 248 -5.46 -9.94 -3.08
N ALA A 249 -4.39 -9.17 -3.27
CA ALA A 249 -3.10 -9.44 -2.64
C ALA A 249 -3.18 -9.36 -1.12
N TRP A 250 -3.81 -8.30 -0.58
CA TRP A 250 -4.01 -8.17 0.86
C TRP A 250 -5.02 -9.16 1.41
N PHE A 251 -6.05 -9.52 0.65
CA PHE A 251 -7.00 -10.55 1.03
C PHE A 251 -6.31 -11.92 1.11
N PHE A 252 -5.42 -12.23 0.16
CA PHE A 252 -4.61 -13.42 0.21
C PHE A 252 -3.72 -13.44 1.46
N VAL A 253 -3.04 -12.33 1.78
CA VAL A 253 -2.24 -12.21 3.01
C VAL A 253 -3.11 -12.45 4.25
N ALA A 254 -4.26 -11.79 4.34
CA ALA A 254 -5.17 -11.92 5.49
C ALA A 254 -5.69 -13.34 5.71
N ASN A 255 -5.90 -14.11 4.63
CA ASN A 255 -6.33 -15.51 4.73
C ASN A 255 -5.22 -16.49 5.17
N HIS A 256 -3.95 -16.05 5.15
CA HIS A 256 -2.79 -16.87 5.49
C HIS A 256 -2.01 -16.35 6.71
N TYR A 257 -2.43 -15.20 7.26
CA TYR A 257 -1.88 -14.58 8.47
C TYR A 257 -2.50 -15.21 9.72
#